data_AF-A0A2P4YQ37-F1
#
_entry.id   AF-A0A2P4YQ37-F1
#
_cell.length_a   1.000
_cell.length_b   1.000
_cell.length_c   1.000
_cell.angle_alpha   90.00
_cell.angle_beta   90.00
_cell.angle_gamma   90.00
#
_symmetry.space_group_name_H-M   'P 1'
#
loop_
_entity.id
_entity.type
_entity.pdbx_description
1 polymer ?
#
loop_
_entity_poly.entity_id
_entity_poly.type
_entity_poly.pdbx_seq_one_letter_code
_entity_poly.pdbx_strand_id
1 'polypeptide(L)'
;MDLQRALQGGALSAKALLRARELGVCVRCCLRFADIDDLDVYACSEEKLVDAIHQYVKESGVLEFEPLEVAGCTCCVGVLNGAFHEKILADVQQLADKDDYDVKAFALNIKLPSVVLLREYSLLKFLRSDVENFPRKMPFDMKDVLKVTCRGG
;
A
#
# COMPACT_ATOMS: atom_id res chain seq x y z
N MET A 1 9.37 8.53 -12.89
CA MET A 1 8.48 8.40 -11.72
C MET A 1 9.15 9.13 -10.58
N ASP A 2 8.47 10.07 -9.93
CA ASP A 2 9.06 10.89 -8.86
C ASP A 2 8.28 10.65 -7.56
N LEU A 3 8.71 9.62 -6.82
CA LEU A 3 8.10 9.21 -5.54
C LEU A 3 8.06 10.35 -4.54
N GLN A 4 9.06 11.23 -4.54
CA GLN A 4 9.10 12.39 -3.66
C GLN A 4 8.01 13.40 -4.01
N ARG A 5 7.82 13.70 -5.30
CA ARG A 5 6.72 14.58 -5.72
C ARG A 5 5.35 14.01 -5.35
N ALA A 6 5.15 12.70 -5.49
CA ALA A 6 3.91 12.04 -5.09
C ALA A 6 3.65 12.17 -3.58
N LEU A 7 4.69 11.99 -2.75
CA LEU A 7 4.60 12.15 -1.30
C LEU A 7 4.35 13.62 -0.90
N GLN A 8 5.00 14.58 -1.55
CA GLN A 8 4.83 16.01 -1.31
C GLN A 8 3.44 16.51 -1.73
N GLY A 9 2.86 15.94 -2.79
CA GLY A 9 1.49 16.23 -3.24
C GLY A 9 0.41 15.44 -2.49
N GLY A 10 0.81 14.46 -1.66
CA GLY A 10 -0.09 13.60 -0.92
C GLY A 10 -0.81 14.31 0.23
N ALA A 11 -1.95 13.76 0.62
CA ALA A 11 -2.81 14.30 1.66
C ALA A 11 -2.31 14.05 3.10
N LEU A 12 -1.30 13.20 3.30
CA LEU A 12 -0.72 12.94 4.62
C LEU A 12 0.53 13.77 4.88
N SER A 13 0.56 14.44 6.03
CA SER A 13 1.79 15.02 6.57
C SER A 13 2.79 13.93 6.98
N ALA A 14 4.07 14.28 7.10
CA ALA A 14 5.10 13.38 7.62
C ALA A 14 4.74 12.78 8.99
N LYS A 15 4.17 13.59 9.89
CA LYS A 15 3.69 13.13 11.21
C LYS A 15 2.57 12.09 11.07
N ALA A 16 1.63 12.31 10.16
CA ALA A 16 0.52 11.39 9.92
C ALA A 16 0.98 10.06 9.30
N LEU A 17 1.93 10.11 8.36
CA LEU A 17 2.57 8.93 7.79
C LEU A 17 3.28 8.10 8.86
N LEU A 18 4.13 8.74 9.67
CA LEU A 18 4.82 8.08 10.77
C LEU A 18 3.84 7.44 11.75
N ARG A 19 2.79 8.16 12.12
CA ARG A 19 1.79 7.63 13.04
C ARG A 19 1.08 6.39 12.47
N ALA A 20 0.77 6.38 11.17
CA ALA A 20 0.24 5.19 10.52
C ALA A 20 1.24 4.02 10.53
N ARG A 21 2.53 4.30 10.30
CA ARG A 21 3.61 3.29 10.34
C ARG A 21 3.79 2.68 11.73
N GLU A 22 3.73 3.49 12.79
CA GLU A 22 3.76 3.03 14.19
C GLU A 22 2.60 2.07 14.52
N LEU A 23 1.44 2.28 13.91
CA LEU A 23 0.28 1.39 14.03
C LEU A 23 0.38 0.13 13.16
N GLY A 24 1.53 -0.12 12.54
CA GLY A 24 1.78 -1.29 11.71
C GLY A 24 1.07 -1.22 10.35
N VAL A 25 0.87 -0.03 9.78
CA VAL A 25 0.36 0.13 8.41
C VAL A 25 1.53 0.01 7.41
N CYS A 26 1.39 -0.84 6.39
CA CYS A 26 2.42 -1.00 5.37
C CYS A 26 2.52 0.24 4.46
N VAL A 27 3.67 0.40 3.80
CA VAL A 27 3.96 1.58 2.96
C VAL A 27 2.90 1.81 1.88
N ARG A 28 2.43 0.76 1.20
CA ARG A 28 1.37 0.90 0.18
C ARG A 28 0.04 1.38 0.77
N CYS A 29 -0.33 0.92 1.96
CA CYS A 29 -1.52 1.45 2.64
C CYS A 29 -1.33 2.92 3.08
N CYS A 30 -0.13 3.30 3.52
CA CYS A 30 0.17 4.71 3.82
C CYS A 30 -0.02 5.60 2.59
N LEU A 31 0.46 5.17 1.41
CA LEU A 31 0.25 5.91 0.16
C LEU A 31 -1.25 6.02 -0.19
N ARG A 32 -2.02 4.95 -0.01
CA ARG A 32 -3.49 4.98 -0.19
C ARG A 32 -4.16 5.99 0.74
N PHE A 33 -3.71 6.06 2.00
CA PHE A 33 -4.23 7.00 2.99
C PHE A 33 -3.79 8.45 2.69
N ALA A 34 -2.65 8.62 2.00
CA ALA A 34 -2.19 9.88 1.43
C ALA A 34 -2.90 10.28 0.14
N ASP A 35 -3.93 9.54 -0.28
CA ASP A 35 -4.72 9.85 -1.49
C ASP A 35 -3.84 9.97 -2.76
N ILE A 36 -2.74 9.21 -2.82
CA ILE A 36 -1.89 9.14 -4.01
C ILE A 36 -2.59 8.22 -5.01
N ASP A 37 -3.07 8.81 -6.11
CA ASP A 37 -3.79 8.10 -7.17
C ASP A 37 -2.88 7.70 -8.35
N ASP A 38 -1.61 8.10 -8.32
CA ASP A 38 -0.58 7.60 -9.23
C ASP A 38 -0.33 6.11 -8.98
N LEU A 39 -0.96 5.28 -9.80
CA LEU A 39 -0.91 3.82 -9.70
C LEU A 39 0.50 3.27 -9.92
N ASP A 40 1.33 3.93 -10.72
CA ASP A 40 2.67 3.44 -11.06
C ASP A 40 3.60 3.47 -9.84
N VAL A 41 3.36 4.41 -8.91
CA VAL A 41 4.07 4.49 -7.62
C VAL A 41 3.92 3.18 -6.83
N TYR A 42 2.77 2.53 -6.88
CA TYR A 42 2.52 1.30 -6.13
C TYR A 42 3.27 0.07 -6.65
N ALA A 43 3.70 0.11 -7.92
CA ALA A 43 4.50 -0.93 -8.55
C ALA A 43 5.99 -0.87 -8.16
N CYS A 44 6.43 0.18 -7.46
CA CYS A 44 7.79 0.27 -6.94
C CYS A 44 8.07 -0.85 -5.91
N SER A 45 9.36 -1.23 -5.79
CA SER A 45 9.80 -2.19 -4.77
C SER A 45 9.51 -1.65 -3.37
N GLU A 46 9.35 -2.55 -2.42
CA GLU A 46 9.06 -2.15 -1.03
C GLU A 46 10.19 -1.30 -0.46
N GLU A 47 11.46 -1.62 -0.77
CA GLU A 47 12.60 -0.82 -0.32
C GLU A 47 12.53 0.62 -0.85
N LYS A 48 12.28 0.79 -2.16
CA LYS A 48 12.15 2.13 -2.77
C LYS A 48 11.05 2.97 -2.14
N LEU A 49 9.93 2.34 -1.78
CA LEU A 49 8.82 3.02 -1.12
C LEU A 49 9.17 3.42 0.32
N VAL A 50 9.85 2.53 1.05
CA VAL A 50 10.32 2.80 2.41
C VAL A 50 11.34 3.95 2.42
N ASP A 51 12.32 3.89 1.52
CA ASP A 51 13.36 4.92 1.39
C ASP A 51 12.77 6.30 1.06
N ALA A 52 11.82 6.35 0.12
CA ALA A 52 11.14 7.59 -0.23
C ALA A 52 10.37 8.20 0.96
N ILE A 53 9.69 7.37 1.74
CA ILE A 53 9.00 7.83 2.96
C ILE A 53 10.01 8.33 4.00
N HIS A 54 11.11 7.62 4.24
CA HIS A 54 12.14 8.08 5.17
C HIS A 54 12.74 9.41 4.75
N GLN A 55 13.04 9.57 3.46
CA GLN A 55 13.57 10.83 2.94
C GLN A 55 12.57 11.97 3.13
N TYR A 56 11.28 11.76 2.80
CA TYR A 56 10.23 12.75 3.00
C TYR A 56 10.06 13.16 4.47
N VAL A 57 10.11 12.20 5.40
CA VAL A 57 10.05 12.44 6.84
C VAL A 57 11.24 13.27 7.31
N LYS A 58 12.45 12.92 6.85
CA LYS A 58 13.69 13.62 7.19
C LYS A 58 13.69 15.07 6.71
N GLU A 59 13.26 15.29 5.47
CA GLU A 59 13.13 16.64 4.89
C GLU A 59 12.09 17.50 5.62
N SER A 60 11.07 16.86 6.21
CA SER A 60 10.03 17.53 6.99
C SER A 60 10.45 17.91 8.42
N GLY A 61 11.68 17.56 8.84
CA GLY A 61 12.21 17.90 10.16
C GLY A 61 11.55 17.14 11.33
N VAL A 62 10.86 16.03 11.05
CA VAL A 62 10.32 15.16 12.10
C VAL A 62 11.43 14.20 12.55
N LEU A 63 11.53 13.94 13.86
CA LEU A 63 12.55 13.07 14.45
C LEU A 63 12.59 11.71 13.76
N GLU A 64 13.80 11.20 13.55
CA GLU A 64 14.07 9.93 12.87
C GLU A 64 13.29 8.78 13.53
N PHE A 65 12.71 7.92 12.69
CA PHE A 65 12.05 6.69 13.08
C PHE A 65 12.79 5.53 12.43
N GLU A 66 13.05 4.48 13.20
CA GLU A 66 13.68 3.27 12.67
C GLU A 66 12.78 2.59 11.63
N PRO A 67 13.31 2.13 10.50
CA PRO A 67 12.55 1.36 9.52
C PRO A 67 11.78 0.21 10.19
N LEU A 68 10.46 0.36 10.34
CA LEU A 68 9.63 -0.73 10.86
C LEU A 68 9.30 -1.68 9.71
N GLU A 69 9.87 -2.88 9.74
CA GLU A 69 9.40 -3.98 8.92
C GLU A 69 8.00 -4.38 9.36
N VAL A 70 7.02 -4.27 8.46
CA VAL A 70 5.63 -4.60 8.75
C VAL A 70 5.31 -5.96 8.14
N ALA A 71 5.66 -7.03 8.86
CA ALA A 71 5.39 -8.41 8.42
C ALA A 71 3.87 -8.68 8.23
N GLY A 72 3.02 -7.99 8.98
CA GLY A 72 1.56 -8.07 8.87
C GLY A 72 0.90 -6.71 9.00
N CYS A 73 0.44 -6.15 7.88
CA CYS A 73 -0.22 -4.84 7.88
C CYS A 73 -1.52 -4.88 8.69
N THR A 74 -1.67 -4.00 9.66
CA THR A 74 -2.88 -3.91 10.50
C THR A 74 -4.12 -3.52 9.70
N CYS A 75 -3.92 -2.85 8.55
CA CYS A 75 -4.97 -2.48 7.59
C CYS A 75 -5.28 -3.59 6.59
N CYS A 76 -4.33 -3.94 5.72
CA CYS A 76 -4.58 -4.84 4.58
C CYS A 76 -4.30 -6.31 4.88
N VAL A 77 -3.82 -6.66 6.08
CA VAL A 77 -3.54 -8.04 6.48
C VAL A 77 -2.55 -8.72 5.51
N GLY A 78 -1.60 -7.96 4.98
CA GLY A 78 -0.57 -8.44 4.06
C GLY A 78 -0.98 -8.53 2.58
N VAL A 79 -2.22 -8.16 2.23
CA VAL A 79 -2.71 -8.22 0.83
C VAL A 79 -1.88 -7.38 -0.14
N LEU A 80 -1.26 -6.29 0.33
CA LEU A 80 -0.43 -5.40 -0.51
C LEU A 80 1.08 -5.62 -0.30
N ASN A 81 1.49 -6.70 0.37
CA ASN A 81 2.89 -7.01 0.59
C ASN A 81 3.48 -7.71 -0.65
N GLY A 82 4.75 -7.47 -0.96
CA GLY A 82 5.40 -8.03 -2.16
C GLY A 82 5.31 -9.56 -2.24
N ALA A 83 5.57 -10.25 -1.12
CA ALA A 83 5.51 -11.70 -1.04
C ALA A 83 4.14 -12.31 -1.38
N PHE A 84 3.04 -11.59 -1.08
CA PHE A 84 1.70 -12.05 -1.44
C PHE A 84 1.46 -11.94 -2.95
N HIS A 85 1.95 -10.88 -3.58
CA HIS A 85 1.83 -10.67 -5.02
C HIS A 85 2.62 -11.72 -5.81
N GLU A 86 3.88 -11.94 -5.43
CA GLU A 86 4.74 -12.95 -6.07
C GLU A 86 4.10 -14.33 -6.00
N LYS A 87 3.52 -14.68 -4.85
CA LYS A 87 2.80 -15.94 -4.69
C LYS A 87 1.57 -16.04 -5.60
N ILE A 88 0.73 -14.99 -5.68
CA ILE A 88 -0.43 -14.99 -6.58
C ILE A 88 0.00 -15.21 -8.03
N LEU A 89 1.05 -14.51 -8.48
CA LEU A 89 1.52 -14.62 -9.85
C LEU A 89 2.06 -16.03 -10.14
N ALA A 90 2.84 -16.59 -9.21
CA ALA A 90 3.33 -17.97 -9.32
C ALA A 90 2.19 -18.99 -9.34
N ASP A 91 1.19 -18.84 -8.48
CA ASP A 91 0.01 -19.72 -8.42
C ASP A 91 -0.80 -19.64 -9.74
N VAL A 92 -0.97 -18.44 -10.31
CA VAL A 92 -1.67 -18.25 -11.59
C VAL A 92 -0.88 -18.86 -12.75
N GLN A 93 0.44 -18.68 -12.80
CA GLN A 93 1.32 -19.30 -13.80
C GLN A 93 1.25 -20.83 -13.72
N GLN A 94 1.36 -21.38 -12.52
CA GLN A 94 1.29 -22.82 -12.29
C GLN A 94 -0.07 -23.42 -12.73
N LEU A 95 -1.18 -22.72 -12.49
CA LEU A 95 -2.49 -23.14 -12.94
C LEU A 95 -2.63 -23.09 -14.47
N ALA A 96 -2.10 -22.04 -15.11
CA ALA A 96 -2.10 -21.91 -16.56
C ALA A 96 -1.32 -23.04 -17.24
N ASP A 97 -0.12 -23.34 -16.73
CA ASP A 97 0.76 -24.39 -17.25
C ASP A 97 0.16 -25.79 -17.04
N LYS A 98 -0.50 -26.03 -15.91
CA LYS A 98 -1.04 -27.34 -15.56
C LYS A 98 -2.26 -27.73 -16.39
N ASP A 99 -3.10 -26.76 -16.72
CA ASP A 99 -4.38 -27.00 -17.40
C ASP A 99 -4.29 -26.80 -18.93
N ASP A 100 -3.08 -26.61 -19.48
CA ASP A 100 -2.78 -26.45 -20.91
C ASP A 100 -3.61 -25.33 -21.58
N TYR A 101 -3.82 -24.24 -20.85
CA TYR A 101 -4.53 -23.09 -21.39
C TYR A 101 -3.65 -22.35 -22.41
N ASP A 102 -3.97 -22.44 -23.70
CA ASP A 102 -3.41 -21.54 -24.74
C ASP A 102 -4.07 -20.16 -24.67
N VAL A 103 -3.69 -19.38 -23.66
CA VAL A 103 -4.26 -18.04 -23.40
C VAL A 103 -3.19 -16.96 -23.44
N LYS A 104 -3.43 -15.94 -24.28
CA LYS A 104 -2.59 -14.73 -24.36
C LYS A 104 -2.99 -13.64 -23.35
N ALA A 105 -4.14 -13.82 -22.70
CA ALA A 105 -4.70 -12.88 -21.75
C ALA A 105 -5.53 -13.63 -20.70
N PHE A 106 -5.53 -13.11 -19.47
CA PHE A 106 -6.32 -13.62 -18.37
C PHE A 106 -7.04 -12.47 -17.67
N ALA A 107 -8.16 -12.77 -17.00
CA ALA A 107 -8.87 -11.83 -16.16
C ALA A 107 -8.74 -12.26 -14.70
N LEU A 108 -8.17 -11.38 -13.86
CA LEU A 108 -8.01 -11.64 -12.44
C LEU A 108 -9.20 -11.07 -11.66
N ASN A 109 -9.99 -11.94 -11.02
CA ASN A 109 -11.11 -11.53 -10.18
C ASN A 109 -10.80 -11.80 -8.70
N ILE A 110 -10.59 -10.72 -7.93
CA ILE A 110 -10.09 -10.81 -6.56
C ILE A 110 -11.19 -10.50 -5.56
N LYS A 111 -11.40 -11.42 -4.60
CA LYS A 111 -12.27 -11.22 -3.44
C LYS A 111 -11.40 -10.94 -2.21
N LEU A 112 -11.54 -9.74 -1.65
CA LEU A 112 -10.89 -9.38 -0.40
C LEU A 112 -11.74 -9.83 0.80
N PRO A 113 -11.14 -10.32 1.89
CA PRO A 113 -11.86 -10.59 3.13
C PRO A 113 -12.58 -9.33 3.64
N SER A 114 -13.84 -9.46 4.06
CA SER A 114 -14.64 -8.33 4.56
C SER A 114 -14.01 -7.64 5.78
N VAL A 115 -13.23 -8.37 6.58
CA VAL A 115 -12.47 -7.83 7.72
C VAL A 115 -11.49 -6.72 7.33
N VAL A 116 -11.02 -6.69 6.08
CA VAL A 116 -10.13 -5.63 5.58
C VAL A 116 -10.83 -4.26 5.60
N LEU A 117 -12.10 -4.21 5.20
CA LEU A 117 -12.90 -2.98 5.23
C LEU A 117 -13.14 -2.51 6.67
N LEU A 118 -13.41 -3.44 7.59
CA LEU A 118 -13.59 -3.12 9.01
C LEU A 118 -12.30 -2.56 9.64
N ARG A 119 -11.15 -3.15 9.30
CA ARG A 119 -9.82 -2.70 9.75
C ARG A 119 -9.50 -1.32 9.21
N GLU A 120 -9.69 -1.09 7.91
CA GLU A 120 -9.47 0.21 7.27
C GLU A 120 -10.33 1.29 7.94
N TYR A 121 -11.64 1.04 8.10
CA TYR A 121 -12.53 2.00 8.74
C TYR A 121 -12.15 2.29 10.19
N SER A 122 -11.79 1.25 10.96
CA SER A 122 -11.37 1.39 12.35
C SER A 122 -10.09 2.21 12.49
N LEU A 123 -9.09 1.93 11.64
CA LEU A 123 -7.83 2.67 11.61
C LEU A 123 -8.04 4.12 11.20
N LEU A 124 -8.85 4.38 10.17
CA LEU A 124 -9.16 5.75 9.75
C LEU A 124 -9.86 6.53 10.86
N LYS A 125 -10.81 5.91 11.56
CA LYS A 125 -11.50 6.55 12.67
C LYS A 125 -10.52 6.93 13.79
N PHE A 126 -9.60 6.03 14.14
CA PHE A 126 -8.56 6.28 15.13
C PHE A 126 -7.59 7.39 14.68
N LEU A 127 -7.03 7.28 13.48
CA LEU A 127 -6.06 8.25 12.95
C LEU A 127 -6.65 9.65 12.81
N ARG A 128 -7.94 9.77 12.45
CA ARG A 128 -8.65 11.07 12.39
C ARG A 128 -8.91 11.70 13.75
N SER A 129 -8.94 10.91 14.83
CA SER A 129 -9.03 11.44 16.19
C SER A 129 -7.67 11.71 16.83
N ASP A 130 -6.62 11.04 16.36
CA ASP A 130 -5.28 11.05 16.96
C ASP A 130 -4.32 12.03 16.25
N VAL A 131 -4.55 12.29 14.96
CA VAL A 131 -3.71 13.18 14.14
C VAL A 131 -4.54 14.34 13.59
N GLU A 132 -4.12 15.57 13.91
CA GLU A 132 -4.73 16.78 13.37
C GLU A 132 -4.66 16.81 11.84
N ASN A 133 -5.74 17.27 11.22
CA ASN A 133 -5.88 17.40 9.76
C ASN A 133 -5.70 16.10 8.96
N PHE A 134 -5.90 14.93 9.58
CA PHE A 134 -5.91 13.66 8.84
C PHE A 134 -7.01 13.65 7.75
N PRO A 135 -6.74 13.12 6.54
CA PRO A 135 -7.69 13.09 5.44
C PRO A 135 -9.06 12.48 5.82
N ARG A 136 -10.14 13.22 5.51
CA ARG A 136 -11.52 12.77 5.73
C ARG A 136 -12.09 11.94 4.59
N LYS A 137 -11.49 12.04 3.39
CA LYS A 137 -11.82 11.20 2.24
C LYS A 137 -11.49 9.74 2.56
N MET A 138 -12.22 8.81 1.93
CA MET A 138 -11.81 7.42 1.94
C MET A 138 -10.48 7.24 1.19
N PRO A 139 -9.60 6.36 1.66
CA PRO A 139 -8.37 6.01 0.94
C PRO A 139 -8.63 5.54 -0.48
N PHE A 140 -7.61 5.66 -1.30
CA PHE A 140 -7.59 5.06 -2.64
C PHE A 140 -7.91 3.56 -2.57
N ASP A 141 -8.64 2.98 -3.53
CA ASP A 141 -9.20 1.62 -3.41
C ASP A 141 -8.13 0.51 -3.38
N MET A 142 -8.29 -0.45 -2.48
CA MET A 142 -7.29 -1.53 -2.31
C MET A 142 -7.22 -2.46 -3.52
N LYS A 143 -8.35 -2.75 -4.16
CA LYS A 143 -8.39 -3.64 -5.32
C LYS A 143 -7.71 -2.98 -6.51
N ASP A 144 -7.85 -1.67 -6.66
CA ASP A 144 -7.19 -0.96 -7.76
C ASP A 144 -5.67 -0.94 -7.59
N VAL A 145 -5.17 -0.75 -6.36
CA VAL A 145 -3.74 -0.94 -6.07
C VAL A 145 -3.30 -2.37 -6.37
N LEU A 146 -4.05 -3.36 -5.89
CA LEU A 146 -3.70 -4.77 -6.05
C LEU A 146 -3.67 -5.21 -7.52
N LYS A 147 -4.59 -4.71 -8.36
CA LYS A 147 -4.58 -5.00 -9.80
C LYS A 147 -3.31 -4.50 -10.46
N VAL A 148 -2.80 -3.33 -10.07
CA VAL A 148 -1.61 -2.74 -10.67
C VAL A 148 -0.36 -3.49 -10.24
N THR A 149 -0.27 -3.87 -8.98
CA THR A 149 0.86 -4.69 -8.50
C THR A 149 0.85 -6.11 -9.06
N CYS A 150 -0.28 -6.61 -9.56
CA CYS A 150 -0.39 -7.89 -10.25
C CYS A 150 -0.23 -7.79 -11.78
N ARG A 151 -0.12 -6.59 -12.36
CA ARG A 151 0.31 -6.44 -13.75
C ARG A 151 1.82 -6.61 -13.74
N GLY A 152 2.31 -7.78 -14.16
CA GLY A 152 3.75 -8.02 -14.29
C GLY A 152 4.41 -6.85 -15.03
N GLY A 153 5.55 -6.39 -14.51
CA GLY A 153 6.40 -5.41 -15.18
C GLY A 153 6.98 -5.95 -16.48
#